data_AF-A0A968KY97-F1
#
_entry.id   AF-A0A968KY97-F1
#
_cell.length_a   1.000
_cell.length_b   1.000
_cell.length_c   1.000
_cell.angle_alpha   90.00
_cell.angle_beta   90.00
_cell.angle_gamma   90.00
#
_symmetry.space_group_name_H-M   'P 1'
#
loop_
_entity.id
_entity.type
_entity.pdbx_description
1 polymer ?
#
loop_
_entity_poly.entity_id
_entity_poly.type
_entity_poly.pdbx_seq_one_letter_code
_entity_poly.pdbx_strand_id
1 'polypeptide(L)'
;MLKQTAHGALDNIPNLYIPNNTLRLFTGSGMGIALASVLFPAFNQTAWKKPDPARALDWKKLGILVGAVILVDLLILTESPIILLPIAILSVLGVLSLLIMVFSMVWVLIMRLENAFDSLSQMWMSFIAGTTLAFLLITLIDLLRFRLTGTWGGFPLG
;
A
#
# COMPACT_ATOMS: atom_id res chain seq x y z
N MET A 1 -18.92 9.59 4.09
CA MET A 1 -17.74 9.54 4.98
C MET A 1 -17.02 10.90 5.10
N LEU A 2 -16.68 11.65 4.04
CA LEU A 2 -16.16 13.04 4.17
C LEU A 2 -17.25 14.11 4.37
N LYS A 3 -18.40 13.98 3.69
CA LYS A 3 -19.55 14.90 3.85
C LYS A 3 -20.26 14.79 5.19
N GLN A 4 -20.18 13.62 5.83
CA GLN A 4 -20.78 13.39 7.16
C GLN A 4 -19.96 14.02 8.29
N THR A 5 -18.68 14.36 8.03
CA THR A 5 -17.76 14.89 9.05
C THR A 5 -17.42 16.37 8.83
N ALA A 6 -17.62 16.91 7.62
CA ALA A 6 -17.35 18.30 7.28
C ALA A 6 -18.65 19.05 7.03
N HIS A 7 -19.26 19.58 8.11
CA HIS A 7 -20.43 20.45 7.99
C HIS A 7 -20.07 21.72 7.19
N GLY A 8 -20.82 21.99 6.10
CA GLY A 8 -20.77 23.26 5.36
C GLY A 8 -20.05 23.19 4.00
N ALA A 9 -18.74 22.96 3.95
CA ALA A 9 -17.97 23.18 2.72
C ALA A 9 -18.16 22.11 1.62
N LEU A 10 -18.57 20.89 1.98
CA LEU A 10 -18.66 19.74 1.06
C LEU A 10 -20.09 19.24 0.84
N ASP A 11 -21.09 19.84 1.49
CA ASP A 11 -22.50 19.44 1.41
C ASP A 11 -23.09 19.68 0.01
N ASN A 12 -22.61 20.71 -0.71
CA ASN A 12 -23.11 21.10 -2.03
C ASN A 12 -22.44 20.38 -3.22
N ILE A 13 -21.47 19.49 -2.99
CA ILE A 13 -20.84 18.73 -4.08
C ILE A 13 -21.70 17.48 -4.32
N PRO A 14 -22.32 17.27 -5.50
CA PRO A 14 -23.08 16.05 -5.75
C PRO A 14 -22.17 14.80 -5.69
N ASN A 15 -22.68 13.68 -5.17
CA ASN A 15 -21.93 12.41 -5.23
C ASN A 15 -21.86 11.96 -6.70
N LEU A 16 -20.65 11.89 -7.28
CA LEU A 16 -20.47 11.40 -8.65
C LEU A 16 -20.87 9.92 -8.82
N TYR A 17 -20.78 9.12 -7.76
CA TYR A 17 -21.18 7.72 -7.76
C TYR A 17 -21.76 7.30 -6.40
N ILE A 18 -22.57 6.24 -6.43
CA ILE A 18 -23.14 5.62 -5.24
C ILE A 18 -22.04 4.71 -4.63
N PRO A 19 -21.63 4.93 -3.36
CA PRO A 19 -20.60 4.12 -2.72
C PRO A 19 -21.04 2.65 -2.67
N ASN A 20 -20.33 1.78 -3.37
CA ASN A 20 -20.54 0.33 -3.32
C ASN A 20 -19.26 -0.35 -2.78
N ASN A 21 -19.39 -1.07 -1.66
CA ASN A 21 -18.26 -1.72 -1.00
C ASN A 21 -17.61 -2.79 -1.90
N THR A 22 -18.42 -3.54 -2.65
CA THR A 22 -17.95 -4.58 -3.58
C THR A 22 -17.09 -3.97 -4.66
N LEU A 23 -17.55 -2.89 -5.31
CA LEU A 23 -16.79 -2.22 -6.36
C LEU A 23 -15.47 -1.64 -5.80
N ARG A 24 -15.52 -1.05 -4.61
CA ARG A 24 -14.33 -0.51 -3.93
C ARG A 24 -13.31 -1.60 -3.62
N LEU A 25 -13.77 -2.77 -3.17
CA LEU A 25 -12.89 -3.89 -2.85
C LEU A 25 -12.19 -4.41 -4.10
N PHE A 26 -12.95 -4.75 -5.15
CA PHE A 26 -12.38 -5.28 -6.40
C PHE A 26 -11.47 -4.29 -7.13
N THR A 27 -11.82 -3.00 -7.14
CA THR A 27 -10.96 -1.97 -7.79
C THR A 27 -9.70 -1.69 -6.98
N GLY A 28 -9.80 -1.71 -5.65
CA GLY A 28 -8.63 -1.60 -4.76
C GLY A 28 -7.69 -2.80 -4.88
N SER A 29 -8.23 -4.02 -4.89
CA SER A 29 -7.46 -5.25 -5.02
C SER A 29 -6.80 -5.36 -6.41
N GLY A 30 -7.53 -4.96 -7.46
CA GLY A 30 -6.99 -4.83 -8.81
C GLY A 30 -5.81 -3.84 -8.92
N MET A 31 -5.92 -2.68 -8.27
CA MET A 31 -4.80 -1.73 -8.17
C MET A 31 -3.60 -2.38 -7.44
N GLY A 32 -3.85 -3.07 -6.32
CA GLY A 32 -2.81 -3.79 -5.58
C GLY A 32 -2.02 -4.77 -6.45
N ILE A 33 -2.70 -5.54 -7.30
CA ILE A 33 -2.07 -6.44 -8.27
C ILE A 33 -1.21 -5.65 -9.27
N ALA A 34 -1.75 -4.56 -9.83
CA ALA A 34 -1.01 -3.73 -10.78
C ALA A 34 0.26 -3.15 -10.14
N LEU A 35 0.15 -2.63 -8.92
CA LEU A 35 1.28 -2.06 -8.18
C LEU A 35 2.32 -3.13 -7.85
N ALA A 36 1.90 -4.32 -7.41
CA ALA A 36 2.81 -5.44 -7.16
C ALA A 36 3.54 -5.89 -8.44
N SER A 37 2.85 -5.88 -9.58
CA SER A 37 3.44 -6.27 -10.87
C SER A 37 4.56 -5.34 -11.35
N VAL A 38 4.54 -4.08 -10.92
CA VAL A 38 5.57 -3.08 -11.24
C VAL A 38 6.65 -3.03 -10.15
N LEU A 39 6.26 -3.03 -8.87
CA LEU A 39 7.20 -2.93 -7.76
C LEU A 39 8.09 -4.15 -7.63
N PHE A 40 7.56 -5.35 -7.82
CA PHE A 40 8.35 -6.58 -7.70
C PHE A 40 9.55 -6.61 -8.67
N PRO A 41 9.40 -6.39 -9.99
CA PRO A 41 10.56 -6.33 -10.88
C PRO A 41 11.44 -5.10 -10.61
N ALA A 42 10.86 -3.94 -10.27
CA ALA A 42 11.63 -2.74 -9.99
C ALA A 42 12.55 -2.94 -8.77
N PHE A 43 12.04 -3.52 -7.67
CA PHE A 43 12.83 -3.81 -6.48
C PHE A 43 13.99 -4.76 -6.79
N ASN A 44 13.71 -5.86 -7.51
CA ASN A 44 14.76 -6.82 -7.88
C ASN A 44 15.84 -6.21 -8.79
N GLN A 45 15.46 -5.28 -9.69
CA GLN A 45 16.41 -4.57 -10.54
C GLN A 45 17.23 -3.53 -9.78
N THR A 46 16.66 -2.87 -8.77
CA THR A 46 17.39 -1.85 -7.99
C THR A 46 18.31 -2.49 -6.94
N ALA A 47 17.85 -3.56 -6.29
CA ALA A 47 18.53 -4.18 -5.17
C ALA A 47 19.71 -5.05 -5.60
N TRP A 48 19.52 -5.92 -6.59
CA TRP A 48 20.44 -7.03 -6.84
C TRP A 48 21.52 -6.69 -7.86
N LYS A 49 22.76 -7.02 -7.51
CA LYS A 49 23.92 -6.89 -8.41
C LYS A 49 23.84 -7.72 -9.69
N LYS A 50 23.17 -8.87 -9.61
CA LYS A 50 22.88 -9.75 -10.76
C LYS A 50 21.38 -10.02 -10.78
N PRO A 51 20.57 -9.18 -11.45
CA PRO A 51 19.15 -9.43 -11.61
C PRO A 51 18.93 -10.76 -12.35
N ASP A 52 18.04 -11.61 -11.84
CA ASP A 52 17.60 -12.79 -12.57
C ASP A 52 16.90 -12.35 -13.87
N PRO A 53 17.36 -12.79 -15.06
CA PRO A 53 16.74 -12.44 -16.34
C PRO A 53 15.34 -13.07 -16.55
N ALA A 54 14.88 -13.93 -15.64
CA ALA A 54 13.57 -14.54 -15.72
C ALA A 54 12.43 -13.52 -15.71
N ARG A 55 11.36 -13.82 -16.45
CA ARG A 55 10.12 -13.01 -16.44
C ARG A 55 9.55 -12.97 -15.02
N ALA A 56 9.45 -11.76 -14.46
CA ALA A 56 8.93 -11.52 -13.12
C ALA A 56 7.51 -12.09 -12.94
N LEU A 57 6.64 -11.91 -13.95
CA LEU A 57 5.28 -12.45 -14.00
C LEU A 57 5.08 -13.27 -15.28
N ASP A 58 4.76 -14.54 -15.11
CA ASP A 58 4.26 -15.42 -16.16
C ASP A 58 2.73 -15.48 -16.10
N TRP A 59 2.05 -15.84 -17.19
CA TRP A 59 0.59 -15.92 -17.26
C TRP A 59 0.02 -16.88 -16.20
N LYS A 60 0.75 -17.98 -15.89
CA LYS A 60 0.39 -18.87 -14.79
C LYS A 60 0.49 -18.20 -13.43
N LYS A 61 1.59 -17.49 -13.16
CA LYS A 61 1.80 -16.76 -11.89
C LYS A 61 0.76 -15.65 -11.71
N LEU A 62 0.44 -14.94 -12.78
CA LEU A 62 -0.59 -13.90 -12.80
C LEU A 62 -1.98 -14.50 -12.53
N GLY A 63 -2.32 -15.62 -13.18
CA GLY A 63 -3.59 -16.33 -12.92
C GLY A 63 -3.72 -16.80 -11.48
N ILE A 64 -2.64 -17.34 -10.90
CA ILE A 64 -2.60 -17.74 -9.48
C ILE A 64 -2.77 -16.53 -8.56
N LEU A 65 -2.07 -15.41 -8.84
CA LEU A 65 -2.17 -14.19 -8.06
C LEU A 65 -3.60 -13.61 -8.08
N VAL A 66 -4.19 -13.50 -9.27
CA VAL A 66 -5.57 -13.02 -9.45
C VAL A 66 -6.56 -13.95 -8.74
N GLY A 67 -6.40 -15.27 -8.89
CA GLY A 67 -7.26 -16.25 -8.21
C GLY A 67 -7.18 -16.15 -6.69
N ALA A 68 -5.97 -15.98 -6.13
CA ALA A 68 -5.77 -15.78 -4.70
C ALA A 68 -6.43 -14.49 -4.19
N VAL A 69 -6.30 -13.39 -4.94
CA VAL A 69 -6.93 -12.10 -4.59
C VAL A 69 -8.45 -12.20 -4.64
N ILE A 70 -9.03 -12.82 -5.67
CA ILE A 70 -10.47 -13.03 -5.76
C ILE A 70 -10.97 -13.88 -4.59
N LEU A 71 -10.24 -14.93 -4.19
CA LEU A 71 -10.60 -15.75 -3.03
C LEU A 71 -10.64 -14.89 -1.76
N VAL A 72 -9.62 -14.07 -1.54
CA VAL A 72 -9.57 -13.14 -0.39
C VAL A 72 -10.74 -12.15 -0.45
N ASP A 73 -11.04 -11.58 -1.62
CA ASP A 73 -12.16 -10.63 -1.79
C ASP A 73 -13.51 -11.29 -1.45
N LEU A 74 -13.75 -12.52 -1.92
CA LEU A 74 -14.96 -13.29 -1.57
C LEU A 74 -15.05 -13.58 -0.06
N LEU A 75 -13.91 -13.85 0.55
CA LEU A 75 -13.81 -14.13 1.98
C LEU A 75 -14.12 -12.87 2.82
N ILE A 76 -13.70 -11.69 2.34
CA ILE A 76 -14.07 -10.40 2.93
C ILE A 76 -15.58 -10.14 2.80
N LEU A 77 -16.17 -10.48 1.64
CA LEU A 77 -17.61 -10.35 1.40
C LEU A 77 -18.48 -11.22 2.33
N THR A 78 -17.89 -12.22 3.00
CA THR A 78 -18.59 -13.04 4.00
C THR A 78 -18.85 -12.26 5.30
N GLU A 79 -18.20 -11.10 5.48
CA GLU A 79 -18.35 -10.19 6.63
C GLU A 79 -18.12 -10.84 8.01
N SER A 80 -17.48 -12.01 8.04
CA SER A 80 -17.20 -12.73 9.28
C SER A 80 -16.09 -12.05 10.08
N PRO A 81 -16.32 -11.66 11.35
CA PRO A 81 -15.32 -10.98 12.17
C PRO A 81 -14.01 -11.76 12.34
N ILE A 82 -14.09 -13.09 12.38
CA ILE A 82 -12.94 -13.99 12.56
C ILE A 82 -12.00 -13.91 11.35
N ILE A 83 -12.54 -13.65 10.17
CA ILE A 83 -11.78 -13.57 8.92
C ILE A 83 -11.30 -12.14 8.66
N LEU A 84 -12.15 -11.15 8.93
CA LEU A 84 -11.81 -9.76 8.68
C LEU A 84 -10.62 -9.28 9.51
N LEU A 85 -10.49 -9.73 10.76
CA LEU A 85 -9.39 -9.32 11.64
C LEU A 85 -7.99 -9.67 11.08
N PRO A 86 -7.67 -10.93 10.74
CA PRO A 86 -6.37 -11.27 10.19
C PRO A 86 -6.13 -10.59 8.83
N ILE A 87 -7.15 -10.49 7.97
CA ILE A 87 -7.03 -9.81 6.68
C ILE A 87 -6.73 -8.32 6.86
N ALA A 88 -7.38 -7.65 7.83
CA ALA A 88 -7.13 -6.24 8.12
C ALA A 88 -5.70 -6.01 8.60
N ILE A 89 -5.18 -6.86 9.50
CA ILE A 89 -3.79 -6.78 9.97
C ILE A 89 -2.82 -6.97 8.79
N LEU A 90 -3.05 -7.99 7.96
CA LEU A 90 -2.22 -8.23 6.77
C LEU A 90 -2.28 -7.05 5.79
N SER A 91 -3.45 -6.43 5.61
CA SER A 91 -3.59 -5.26 4.74
C SER A 91 -2.78 -4.07 5.25
N VAL A 92 -2.84 -3.78 6.55
CA VAL A 92 -2.08 -2.66 7.15
C VAL A 92 -0.58 -2.92 7.03
N LEU A 93 -0.14 -4.14 7.36
CA LEU A 93 1.27 -4.54 7.22
C LEU A 93 1.72 -4.51 5.76
N GLY A 94 0.87 -4.93 4.83
CA GLY A 94 1.17 -4.92 3.39
C GLY A 94 1.38 -3.51 2.85
N VAL A 95 0.50 -2.57 3.20
CA VAL A 95 0.63 -1.17 2.80
C VAL A 95 1.88 -0.53 3.42
N LEU A 96 2.13 -0.78 4.71
CA LEU A 96 3.33 -0.27 5.39
C LEU A 96 4.61 -0.84 4.76
N SER A 97 4.65 -2.15 4.53
CA SER A 97 5.77 -2.84 3.87
C SER A 97 6.03 -2.28 2.49
N LEU A 98 4.98 -2.04 1.70
CA LEU A 98 5.08 -1.43 0.38
C LEU A 98 5.73 -0.04 0.46
N LEU A 99 5.26 0.80 1.38
CA LEU A 99 5.79 2.15 1.54
C LEU A 99 7.27 2.15 1.95
N ILE A 100 7.64 1.29 2.91
CA ILE A 100 9.02 1.09 3.34
C ILE A 100 9.90 0.62 2.17
N MET A 101 9.41 -0.33 1.38
CA MET A 101 10.13 -0.86 0.22
C MET A 101 10.40 0.23 -0.83
N VAL A 102 9.37 1.00 -1.18
CA VAL A 102 9.49 2.11 -2.15
C VAL A 102 10.50 3.15 -1.65
N PHE A 103 10.39 3.59 -0.40
CA PHE A 103 11.33 4.57 0.12
C PHE A 103 12.75 4.03 0.31
N SER A 104 12.88 2.74 0.61
CA SER A 104 14.19 2.07 0.63
C SER A 104 14.84 2.10 -0.76
N MET A 105 14.08 1.84 -1.82
CA MET A 105 14.57 1.94 -3.20
C MET A 105 14.96 3.37 -3.56
N VAL A 106 14.14 4.37 -3.18
CA VAL A 106 14.46 5.79 -3.38
C VAL A 106 15.78 6.15 -2.69
N TRP A 107 15.98 5.68 -1.46
CA TRP A 107 17.24 5.89 -0.74
C TRP A 107 18.44 5.26 -1.46
N VAL A 108 18.31 4.02 -1.94
CA VAL A 108 19.34 3.33 -2.71
C VAL A 108 19.73 4.12 -3.97
N LEU A 109 18.73 4.65 -4.69
CA LEU A 109 18.94 5.46 -5.90
C LEU A 109 19.64 6.80 -5.59
N ILE A 110 19.22 7.48 -4.51
CA ILE A 110 19.87 8.73 -4.05
C ILE A 110 21.34 8.48 -3.69
N MET A 111 21.62 7.40 -2.96
CA MET A 111 22.99 7.02 -2.58
C MET A 111 23.79 6.38 -3.72
N ARG A 112 23.18 6.21 -4.90
CA ARG A 112 23.76 5.53 -6.06
C ARG A 112 24.31 4.13 -5.73
N LEU A 113 23.65 3.43 -4.81
CA LEU A 113 23.97 2.05 -4.40
C LEU A 113 23.19 1.03 -5.24
N GLU A 114 22.79 1.39 -6.45
CA GLU A 114 22.05 0.53 -7.36
C GLU A 114 22.89 -0.68 -7.75
N ASN A 115 22.26 -1.86 -7.82
CA ASN A 115 22.94 -3.11 -8.17
C ASN A 115 24.18 -3.43 -7.30
N ALA A 116 24.21 -2.95 -6.06
CA ALA A 116 25.38 -3.11 -5.19
C ALA A 116 25.26 -4.29 -4.22
N PHE A 117 24.05 -4.80 -3.98
CA PHE A 117 23.80 -5.77 -2.91
C PHE A 117 23.77 -7.21 -3.43
N ASP A 118 24.42 -8.10 -2.67
CA ASP A 118 24.38 -9.56 -2.90
C ASP A 118 23.42 -10.27 -1.94
N SER A 119 23.01 -9.62 -0.83
CA SER A 119 22.04 -10.17 0.13
C SER A 119 21.16 -9.09 0.79
N LEU A 120 19.93 -9.48 1.19
CA LEU A 120 18.96 -8.59 1.84
C LEU A 120 19.51 -7.97 3.14
N SER A 121 20.38 -8.70 3.85
CA SER A 121 20.96 -8.24 5.12
C SER A 121 21.88 -7.03 4.94
N GLN A 122 22.48 -6.85 3.76
CA GLN A 122 23.34 -5.69 3.47
C GLN A 122 22.52 -4.41 3.25
N MET A 123 21.23 -4.55 2.90
CA MET A 123 20.32 -3.44 2.67
C MET A 123 19.72 -2.87 3.96
N TRP A 124 20.11 -3.36 5.14
CA TRP A 124 19.54 -2.94 6.42
C TRP A 124 19.56 -1.41 6.61
N MET A 125 20.64 -0.75 6.18
CA MET A 125 20.74 0.73 6.23
C MET A 125 19.69 1.41 5.35
N SER A 126 19.47 0.91 4.13
CA SER A 126 18.42 1.39 3.23
C SER A 126 17.02 1.09 3.77
N PHE A 127 16.81 -0.02 4.47
CA PHE A 127 15.53 -0.35 5.09
C PHE A 127 15.22 0.55 6.28
N ILE A 128 16.21 0.86 7.13
CA ILE A 128 16.04 1.84 8.22
C ILE A 128 15.70 3.20 7.63
N ALA A 129 16.46 3.66 6.63
CA ALA A 129 16.20 4.95 6.00
C ALA A 129 14.81 5.00 5.36
N GLY A 130 14.43 3.95 4.64
CA GLY A 130 13.10 3.80 4.04
C GLY A 130 11.98 3.80 5.08
N THR A 131 12.21 3.13 6.23
CA THR A 131 11.26 3.09 7.35
C THR A 131 11.08 4.47 7.98
N THR A 132 12.18 5.16 8.29
CA THR A 132 12.13 6.54 8.83
C THR A 132 11.39 7.47 7.87
N LEU A 133 11.66 7.38 6.57
CA LEU A 133 11.03 8.23 5.56
C LEU A 133 9.54 7.90 5.38
N ALA A 134 9.17 6.61 5.45
CA ALA A 134 7.79 6.16 5.42
C ALA A 134 6.99 6.73 6.60
N PHE A 135 7.51 6.59 7.82
CA PHE A 135 6.86 7.15 9.01
C PHE A 135 6.79 8.68 8.95
N LEU A 136 7.87 9.35 8.52
CA LEU A 136 7.88 10.80 8.35
C LEU A 136 6.78 11.25 7.38
N LEU A 137 6.63 10.60 6.23
CA LEU A 137 5.57 10.93 5.26
C LEU A 137 4.18 10.72 5.87
N ILE A 138 3.95 9.57 6.52
CA ILE A 138 2.66 9.26 7.14
C ILE A 138 2.31 10.34 8.18
N THR A 139 3.25 10.66 9.08
CA THR A 139 3.06 11.69 10.11
C THR A 139 2.84 13.08 9.49
N LEU A 140 3.56 13.44 8.43
CA LEU A 140 3.40 14.72 7.76
C LEU A 140 2.00 14.87 7.14
N ILE A 141 1.55 13.85 6.41
CA ILE A 141 0.21 13.82 5.80
C ILE A 141 -0.87 13.87 6.88
N ASP A 142 -0.68 13.12 7.96
CA ASP A 142 -1.65 13.07 9.05
C ASP A 142 -1.74 14.39 9.82
N LEU A 143 -0.61 15.06 10.09
CA LEU A 143 -0.59 16.39 10.69
C LEU A 143 -1.22 17.45 9.77
N LEU A 144 -0.94 17.38 8.45
CA LEU A 144 -1.55 18.27 7.47
C LEU A 144 -3.08 18.09 7.46
N ARG A 145 -3.54 16.83 7.43
CA ARG A 145 -4.96 16.50 7.52
C ARG A 145 -5.58 17.03 8.80
N PHE A 146 -4.92 16.84 9.95
CA PHE A 146 -5.39 17.34 11.24
C PHE A 146 -5.57 18.86 11.23
N ARG A 147 -4.59 19.61 10.69
CA ARG A 147 -4.68 21.07 10.56
C ARG A 147 -5.83 21.53 9.65
N LEU A 148 -6.15 20.78 8.60
CA LEU A 148 -7.20 21.14 7.64
C LEU A 148 -8.61 20.73 8.10
N THR A 149 -8.74 19.59 8.77
CA THR A 149 -10.05 18.98 9.09
C THR A 149 -10.41 19.05 10.56
N GLY A 150 -9.49 19.49 11.43
CA GLY A 150 -9.69 19.59 12.88
C GLY A 150 -9.97 18.25 13.58
N THR A 151 -9.93 17.13 12.85
CA THR A 151 -10.25 15.79 13.35
C THR A 151 -9.08 14.87 13.07
N TRP A 152 -8.61 14.22 14.13
CA TRP A 152 -7.84 12.99 14.00
C TRP A 152 -8.88 11.90 13.82
N GLY A 153 -8.91 11.24 12.65
CA GLY A 153 -10.06 10.42 12.25
C GLY A 153 -10.56 9.43 13.32
N GLY A 154 -11.85 9.11 13.32
CA GLY A 154 -12.47 8.02 14.11
C GLY A 154 -12.51 8.20 15.63
N PHE A 155 -11.56 8.94 16.22
CA PHE A 155 -11.54 9.29 17.62
C PHE A 155 -12.15 10.68 17.77
N PRO A 156 -13.40 10.81 18.26
CA PRO A 156 -13.88 12.09 18.73
C PRO A 156 -13.05 12.46 19.96
N LEU A 157 -11.96 13.19 19.74
CA LEU A 157 -11.32 13.95 20.79
C LEU A 157 -12.30 15.11 21.04
N GLY A 158 -13.14 14.91 22.06
CA GLY A 158 -14.02 15.97 22.56
C GLY A 158 -13.24 17.19 23.02
#